data_AF-X1K4S8-F1
#
_entry.id   AF-X1K4S8-F1
#
_cell.length_a   1.000
_cell.length_b   1.000
_cell.length_c   1.000
_cell.angle_alpha   90.00
_cell.angle_beta   90.00
_cell.angle_gamma   90.00
#
_symmetry.space_group_name_H-M   'P 1'
#
loop_
_entity.id
_entity.type
_entity.pdbx_description
1 polymer ?
#
loop_
_entity_poly.entity_id
_entity_poly.type
_entity_poly.pdbx_seq_one_letter_code
_entity_poly.pdbx_strand_id
1 'polypeptide(L)'
;MATMSGTNLQLADNQRKANRAHACAESGLDILRFWLGRISMPGMTQQNDRFSCLANFLQDDLTVNSISNIPIAIDANHISIGAGENPVVLYSSPAQYFSAEIQTTSNIDILQMDVT
;
A
#
# COMPACT_ATOMS: atom_id res chain seq x y z
N MET A 1 -0.81 42.52 10.02
CA MET A 1 -0.31 41.49 10.95
C MET A 1 -1.20 40.25 11.02
N ALA A 2 -2.55 40.36 10.99
CA ALA A 2 -3.44 39.19 10.97
C ALA A 2 -3.24 38.26 9.75
N THR A 3 -2.95 38.82 8.58
CA THR A 3 -2.75 38.06 7.34
C THR A 3 -1.50 37.17 7.39
N MET A 4 -0.36 37.70 7.86
CA MET A 4 0.88 36.91 8.01
C MET A 4 0.75 35.81 9.06
N SER A 5 0.06 36.07 10.17
CA SER A 5 -0.21 35.05 11.19
C SER A 5 -1.12 33.93 10.67
N GLY A 6 -2.18 34.29 9.93
CA GLY A 6 -3.07 33.32 9.29
C GLY A 6 -2.37 32.44 8.25
N THR A 7 -1.51 33.02 7.41
CA THR A 7 -0.71 32.27 6.44
C THR A 7 0.28 31.31 7.13
N ASN A 8 0.92 31.74 8.21
CA ASN A 8 1.84 30.88 8.97
C ASN A 8 1.12 29.68 9.61
N LEU A 9 -0.09 29.88 10.13
CA LEU A 9 -0.90 28.78 10.69
C LEU A 9 -1.31 27.77 9.62
N GLN A 10 -1.73 28.24 8.43
CA GLN A 10 -2.06 27.36 7.31
C GLN A 10 -0.85 26.56 6.82
N LEU A 11 0.33 27.20 6.74
CA LEU A 11 1.56 26.51 6.36
C LEU A 11 1.94 25.43 7.38
N ALA A 12 1.88 25.74 8.68
CA ALA A 12 2.16 24.78 9.74
C ALA A 12 1.17 23.60 9.72
N ASP A 13 -0.12 23.85 9.45
CA ASP A 13 -1.13 22.80 9.34
C ASP A 13 -0.88 21.90 8.12
N ASN A 14 -0.52 22.49 6.98
CA ASN A 14 -0.16 21.75 5.77
C ASN A 14 1.08 20.88 5.98
N GLN A 15 2.13 21.42 6.63
CA GLN A 15 3.32 20.66 7.00
C GLN A 15 2.98 19.49 7.94
N ARG A 16 2.13 19.72 8.94
CA ARG A 16 1.68 18.65 9.85
C ARG A 16 0.95 17.54 9.11
N LYS A 17 0.06 17.90 8.17
CA LYS A 17 -0.68 16.94 7.35
C LYS A 17 0.23 16.16 6.41
N ALA A 18 1.14 16.84 5.71
CA ALA A 18 2.10 16.22 4.81
C ALA A 18 3.02 15.25 5.55
N ASN A 19 3.55 15.65 6.71
CA ASN A 19 4.39 14.78 7.52
C ASN A 19 3.64 13.54 8.02
N ARG A 20 2.36 13.69 8.37
CA ARG A 20 1.52 12.55 8.77
C ARG A 20 1.27 11.60 7.59
N ALA A 21 0.94 12.12 6.41
CA ALA A 21 0.74 11.30 5.21
C ALA A 21 2.03 10.53 4.88
N HIS A 22 3.19 11.18 4.93
CA HIS A 22 4.49 10.53 4.73
C HIS A 22 4.74 9.40 5.73
N ALA A 23 4.51 9.63 7.02
CA ALA A 23 4.66 8.59 8.04
C ALA A 23 3.69 7.41 7.86
N CYS A 24 2.46 7.67 7.38
CA CYS A 24 1.51 6.61 7.04
C CYS A 24 2.00 5.79 5.84
N ALA A 25 2.51 6.45 4.80
CA ALA A 25 3.06 5.79 3.62
C ALA A 25 4.32 4.95 3.94
N GLU A 26 5.22 5.45 4.80
CA GLU A 26 6.38 4.67 5.28
C GLU A 26 5.95 3.42 6.07
N SER A 27 4.96 3.59 6.96
CA SER A 27 4.41 2.46 7.71
C SER A 27 3.73 1.44 6.78
N GLY A 28 3.00 1.93 5.77
CA GLY A 28 2.39 1.10 4.73
C GLY A 28 3.43 0.33 3.93
N LEU A 29 4.52 0.99 3.52
CA LEU A 29 5.63 0.37 2.81
C LEU A 29 6.26 -0.77 3.62
N ASP A 30 6.46 -0.59 4.93
CA ASP A 30 7.01 -1.63 5.79
C ASP A 30 6.06 -2.82 5.97
N ILE A 31 4.75 -2.58 6.07
CA ILE A 31 3.73 -3.63 6.06
C ILE A 31 3.80 -4.43 4.75
N LEU A 32 3.87 -3.74 3.61
CA LEU A 32 3.93 -4.40 2.30
C LEU A 32 5.23 -5.18 2.13
N ARG A 33 6.36 -4.63 2.56
CA ARG A 33 7.64 -5.35 2.56
C ARG A 33 7.59 -6.62 3.38
N PHE A 34 6.94 -6.60 4.55
CA PHE A 34 6.75 -7.79 5.36
C PHE A 34 5.96 -8.88 4.62
N TRP A 35 4.83 -8.53 4.01
CA TRP A 35 3.99 -9.51 3.31
C TRP A 35 4.63 -10.00 2.01
N LEU A 36 5.17 -9.10 1.19
CA LEU A 36 5.84 -9.45 -0.06
C LEU A 36 7.14 -10.22 0.17
N GLY A 37 7.86 -9.96 1.26
CA GLY A 37 9.09 -10.68 1.63
C GLY A 37 8.86 -12.15 2.00
N ARG A 38 7.62 -12.55 2.27
CA ARG A 38 7.24 -13.92 2.59
C ARG A 38 6.90 -14.76 1.36
N ILE A 39 6.79 -14.12 0.19
CA ILE A 39 6.39 -14.79 -1.04
C ILE A 39 7.48 -15.75 -1.49
N SER A 40 7.09 -17.01 -1.67
CA SER A 40 7.96 -18.06 -2.19
C SER A 40 7.37 -18.62 -3.47
N MET A 41 7.99 -18.27 -4.60
CA MET A 41 7.56 -18.73 -5.93
C MET A 41 8.35 -19.97 -6.34
N PRO A 42 7.69 -21.05 -6.82
CA PRO A 42 8.39 -22.18 -7.41
C PRO A 42 9.28 -21.76 -8.58
N GLY A 43 10.50 -22.30 -8.65
CA GLY A 43 11.44 -21.96 -9.74
C GLY A 43 10.98 -22.36 -11.15
N MET A 44 9.95 -23.20 -11.25
CA MET A 44 9.35 -23.66 -12.51
C MET A 44 8.16 -22.80 -12.95
N THR A 45 7.78 -21.77 -12.19
CA THR A 45 6.69 -20.86 -12.56
C THR A 45 7.03 -20.13 -13.85
N GLN A 46 6.15 -20.26 -14.85
CA GLN A 46 6.32 -19.59 -16.14
C GLN A 46 6.25 -18.08 -15.98
N GLN A 47 6.93 -17.34 -16.85
CA GLN A 47 7.11 -15.89 -16.67
C GLN A 47 5.78 -15.12 -16.69
N ASN A 48 4.86 -15.54 -17.54
CA ASN A 48 3.48 -15.03 -17.63
C ASN A 48 2.64 -15.33 -16.38
N ASP A 49 3.00 -16.36 -15.60
CA ASP A 49 2.25 -16.77 -14.41
C ASP A 49 2.85 -16.22 -13.12
N ARG A 50 3.96 -15.47 -13.19
CA ARG A 50 4.63 -14.94 -11.98
C ARG A 50 3.74 -13.95 -11.23
N PHE A 51 3.11 -13.04 -11.95
CA PHE A 51 2.25 -12.03 -11.33
C PHE A 51 1.02 -12.66 -10.67
N SER A 52 0.34 -13.58 -11.36
CA SER A 52 -0.79 -14.31 -10.79
C SER A 52 -0.37 -15.18 -9.61
N CYS A 53 0.80 -15.83 -9.66
CA CYS A 53 1.34 -16.59 -8.54
C CYS A 53 1.63 -15.69 -7.32
N LEU A 54 2.19 -14.49 -7.52
CA LEU A 54 2.42 -13.51 -6.46
C LEU A 54 1.09 -13.03 -5.85
N ALA A 55 0.12 -12.69 -6.69
CA ALA A 55 -1.18 -12.20 -6.25
C ALA A 55 -1.96 -13.27 -5.46
N ASN A 56 -1.95 -14.51 -5.95
CA ASN A 56 -2.57 -15.65 -5.27
C ASN A 56 -1.87 -15.92 -3.94
N PHE A 57 -0.53 -15.93 -3.89
CA PHE A 57 0.18 -16.14 -2.63
C PHE A 57 -0.19 -15.09 -1.57
N LEU A 58 -0.24 -13.81 -1.96
CA LEU A 58 -0.60 -12.73 -1.06
C LEU A 58 -2.03 -12.89 -0.53
N GLN A 59 -3.00 -13.19 -1.42
CA GLN A 59 -4.40 -13.40 -1.03
C GLN A 59 -4.57 -14.64 -0.13
N ASP A 60 -3.88 -15.74 -0.47
CA ASP A 60 -3.92 -16.99 0.29
C ASP A 60 -3.31 -16.79 1.68
N ASP A 61 -2.16 -16.12 1.80
CA ASP A 61 -1.49 -15.91 3.10
C ASP A 61 -2.35 -15.03 4.02
N LEU A 62 -3.00 -13.98 3.51
CA LEU A 62 -3.94 -13.19 4.30
C LEU A 62 -5.17 -14.00 4.74
N THR A 63 -5.72 -14.83 3.84
CA THR A 63 -6.89 -15.66 4.13
C THR A 63 -6.59 -16.73 5.16
N VAL A 64 -5.46 -17.44 5.01
CA VAL A 64 -5.01 -18.49 5.94
C VAL A 64 -4.76 -17.92 7.34
N ASN A 65 -4.22 -16.70 7.42
CA ASN A 65 -3.97 -16.03 8.70
C ASN A 65 -5.18 -15.23 9.22
N SER A 66 -6.35 -15.32 8.56
CA SER A 66 -7.59 -14.61 8.96
C SER A 66 -7.42 -13.09 9.07
N ILE A 67 -6.60 -12.50 8.19
CA ILE A 67 -6.32 -11.07 8.16
C ILE A 67 -7.37 -10.37 7.28
N SER A 68 -8.33 -9.70 7.92
CA SER A 68 -9.43 -9.01 7.22
C SER A 68 -9.29 -7.49 7.16
N ASN A 69 -8.31 -6.92 7.86
CA ASN A 69 -8.06 -5.47 7.93
C ASN A 69 -7.17 -4.95 6.80
N ILE A 70 -6.70 -5.83 5.92
CA ILE A 70 -5.95 -5.50 4.70
C ILE A 70 -6.81 -5.93 3.51
N PRO A 71 -7.72 -5.07 3.02
CA PRO A 71 -8.54 -5.40 1.87
C PRO A 71 -7.68 -5.39 0.61
N ILE A 72 -7.80 -6.46 -0.19
CA ILE A 72 -7.08 -6.63 -1.45
C ILE A 72 -8.05 -6.88 -2.59
N ALA A 73 -7.83 -6.20 -3.71
CA ALA A 73 -8.46 -6.49 -5.00
C ALA A 73 -7.37 -6.82 -6.02
N ILE A 74 -7.57 -7.86 -6.82
CA ILE A 74 -6.60 -8.38 -7.79
C ILE A 74 -7.26 -8.39 -9.17
N ASP A 75 -6.58 -7.76 -10.13
CA ASP A 75 -6.86 -7.82 -11.56
C ASP A 75 -5.68 -8.48 -12.30
N ALA A 76 -5.76 -8.60 -13.62
CA ALA A 76 -4.76 -9.34 -14.42
C ALA A 76 -3.33 -8.77 -14.33
N ASN A 77 -3.17 -7.47 -14.06
CA ASN A 77 -1.90 -6.76 -14.05
C ASN A 77 -1.78 -5.73 -12.90
N HIS A 78 -2.73 -5.77 -11.96
CA HIS A 78 -2.86 -4.77 -10.91
C HIS A 78 -3.31 -5.43 -9.60
N ILE A 79 -2.64 -5.12 -8.49
CA ILE A 79 -3.08 -5.46 -7.13
C ILE A 79 -3.32 -4.16 -6.39
N SER A 80 -4.52 -4.01 -5.86
CA SER A 80 -4.94 -2.86 -5.10
C SER A 80 -5.12 -3.24 -3.64
N ILE A 81 -4.48 -2.51 -2.73
CA ILE A 81 -4.48 -2.74 -1.29
C ILE A 81 -5.05 -1.49 -0.63
N GLY A 82 -6.17 -1.62 0.06
CA GLY A 82 -6.74 -0.45 0.75
C GLY A 82 -7.31 0.65 -0.18
N ALA A 83 -7.70 0.35 -1.42
CA ALA A 83 -8.14 1.42 -2.33
C ALA A 83 -9.56 1.93 -2.06
N GLY A 84 -9.80 3.16 -2.52
CA GLY A 84 -11.11 3.80 -2.52
C GLY A 84 -11.63 4.06 -1.11
N GLU A 85 -12.83 3.55 -0.83
CA GLU A 85 -13.54 3.78 0.45
C GLU A 85 -13.10 2.85 1.58
N ASN A 86 -12.16 1.91 1.34
CA ASN A 86 -11.74 0.92 2.33
C ASN A 86 -10.21 0.88 2.51
N PRO A 87 -9.59 1.93 3.06
CA PRO A 87 -8.14 1.98 3.25
C PRO A 87 -7.67 1.11 4.41
N VAL A 88 -6.38 0.76 4.40
CA VAL A 88 -5.78 0.03 5.52
C VAL A 88 -5.62 1.00 6.68
N VAL A 89 -6.40 0.80 7.74
CA VAL A 89 -6.40 1.67 8.92
C VAL A 89 -5.22 1.32 9.82
N LEU A 90 -4.29 2.28 9.99
CA LEU A 90 -3.18 2.18 10.95
C LEU A 90 -3.63 2.67 12.33
N TYR A 91 -4.38 3.77 12.36
CA TYR A 91 -4.91 4.34 13.59
C TYR A 91 -6.23 5.05 13.30
N SER A 92 -7.28 4.73 14.06
CA SER A 92 -8.64 5.20 13.78
C SER A 92 -8.90 6.63 14.26
N SER A 93 -8.17 7.14 15.26
CA SER A 93 -8.37 8.50 15.78
C SER A 93 -7.08 9.10 16.37
N PRO A 94 -6.32 9.92 15.63
CA PRO A 94 -6.69 10.52 14.34
C PRO A 94 -6.59 9.55 13.17
N ALA A 95 -7.48 9.71 12.19
CA ALA A 95 -7.54 8.91 10.96
C ALA A 95 -6.18 8.91 10.24
N GLN A 96 -5.50 7.77 10.34
CA GLN A 96 -4.23 7.46 9.71
C GLN A 96 -4.41 6.12 9.02
N TYR A 97 -4.21 6.13 7.72
CA TYR A 97 -4.43 5.00 6.86
C TYR A 97 -3.46 5.08 5.70
N PHE A 98 -3.29 3.97 5.00
CA PHE A 98 -2.58 3.95 3.74
C PHE A 98 -3.36 3.13 2.71
N SER A 99 -3.06 3.39 1.45
CA SER A 99 -3.41 2.54 0.32
C SER A 99 -2.17 2.24 -0.50
N ALA A 100 -2.21 1.16 -1.26
CA ALA A 100 -1.14 0.83 -2.17
C ALA A 100 -1.63 0.17 -3.45
N GLU A 101 -0.86 0.37 -4.51
CA GLU A 101 -1.08 -0.22 -5.82
C GLU A 101 0.20 -0.91 -6.28
N ILE A 102 0.08 -2.15 -6.75
CA ILE A 102 1.19 -2.92 -7.33
C ILE A 102 0.84 -3.22 -8.78
N GLN A 103 1.69 -2.82 -9.71
CA GLN A 103 1.44 -2.92 -11.14
C GLN A 103 2.60 -3.60 -11.86
N THR A 104 2.30 -4.38 -12.90
CA THR A 104 3.33 -4.93 -13.79
C THR A 104 3.96 -3.82 -14.63
N THR A 105 5.28 -3.85 -14.80
CA THR A 105 5.97 -2.92 -15.72
C THR A 105 6.20 -3.56 -17.09
N SER A 106 6.82 -2.82 -18.02
CA SER A 106 7.28 -3.37 -19.31
C SER A 106 8.31 -4.49 -19.14
N ASN A 107 8.99 -4.54 -18.00
CA ASN A 107 9.78 -5.68 -17.58
C ASN A 107 8.94 -6.54 -16.61
N ILE A 108 8.59 -7.75 -17.05
CA ILE A 108 7.79 -8.70 -16.29
C ILE A 108 8.43 -9.19 -14.98
N ASP A 109 9.73 -8.96 -14.79
CA ASP A 109 10.43 -9.26 -13.54
C ASP A 109 10.49 -8.06 -12.58
N ILE A 110 9.96 -6.90 -12.97
CA ILE A 110 9.92 -5.68 -12.15
C ILE A 110 8.46 -5.28 -11.95
N LEU A 111 8.07 -5.14 -10.69
CA LEU A 111 6.78 -4.58 -10.29
C LEU A 111 7.01 -3.15 -9.78
N GLN A 112 6.09 -2.26 -10.14
CA GLN A 112 5.99 -0.93 -9.55
C GLN A 112 5.04 -1.02 -8.37
N MET A 113 5.40 -0.38 -7.24
CA MET A 113 4.56 -0.29 -6.07
C MET A 113 4.47 1.17 -5.62
N ASP A 114 3.26 1.69 -5.57
CA ASP A 114 2.94 3.03 -5.13
C ASP A 114 2.18 2.95 -3.81
N VAL A 115 2.61 3.70 -2.78
CA VAL A 115 2.00 3.73 -1.45
C VAL A 115 1.61 5.15 -1.11
N THR A 116 0.37 5.35 -0.66
CA THR A 116 -0.24 6.67 -0.45
C THR A 116 -1.01 6.77 0.86
#